data_AF-A0A9Q6N2K0-F1
#
_entry.id   AF-A0A9Q6N2K0-F1
#
_cell.length_a   1.000
_cell.length_b   1.000
_cell.length_c   1.000
_cell.angle_alpha   90.00
_cell.angle_beta   90.00
_cell.angle_gamma   90.00
#
_symmetry.space_group_name_H-M   'P 1'
#
loop_
_entity.id
_entity.type
_entity.pdbx_description
1 polymer ?
#
loop_
_entity_poly.entity_id
_entity_poly.type
_entity_poly.pdbx_seq_one_letter_code
_entity_poly.pdbx_strand_id
1 'polypeptide(L)'
;MTLSVTARCEETGQLGIAISSSSIAVGARCPWLHAGVGAVSSQNITLPSLGQQILLHLDQGSDLNVALKRALAGDRFSDYRQVAAIDIQGNTAFFSGSKTLGIWSMAEGKNCIAAGNMLANKGVTASMCAAFEAASGELASRLLAALQAGVAAGGEAGPLHSAALKLVDDYPWPLVDLRIDWTGHDPVGQLTQLWLAYEPQMEAYVTRALDPREAPAYGVPGDE
;
A
#
# COMPACT_ATOMS: atom_id res chain seq x y z
N MET A 1 9.20 9.89 -7.44
CA MET A 1 8.66 10.61 -6.28
C MET A 1 7.48 9.78 -5.81
N THR A 2 7.63 9.19 -4.64
CA THR A 2 6.62 8.27 -4.09
C THR A 2 6.74 8.29 -2.58
N LEU A 3 5.62 8.29 -1.88
CA LEU A 3 5.53 7.89 -0.48
C LEU A 3 4.49 6.76 -0.33
N SER A 4 4.82 5.76 0.47
CA SER A 4 3.92 4.63 0.75
C SER A 4 4.05 4.13 2.17
N VAL A 5 2.98 3.52 2.67
CA VAL A 5 2.93 2.76 3.91
C VAL A 5 2.36 1.39 3.60
N THR A 6 3.06 0.36 4.05
CA THR A 6 2.71 -1.05 3.90
C THR A 6 2.51 -1.62 5.30
N ALA A 7 1.39 -2.27 5.57
CA ALA A 7 1.03 -2.65 6.93
C ALA A 7 0.17 -3.92 7.02
N ARG A 8 0.10 -4.44 8.24
CA ARG A 8 -0.73 -5.56 8.65
C ARG A 8 -1.67 -5.13 9.78
N CYS A 9 -2.89 -5.64 9.78
CA CYS A 9 -3.75 -5.63 10.96
C CYS A 9 -3.54 -6.91 11.76
N GLU A 10 -3.09 -6.79 13.02
CA GLU A 10 -2.82 -7.95 13.87
C GLU A 10 -4.08 -8.71 14.28
N GLU A 11 -5.20 -7.99 14.43
CA GLU A 11 -6.48 -8.54 14.88
C GLU A 11 -7.22 -9.30 13.77
N THR A 12 -7.24 -8.76 12.54
CA THR A 12 -7.95 -9.36 11.41
C THR A 12 -7.06 -10.21 10.51
N GLY A 13 -5.74 -10.02 10.56
CA GLY A 13 -4.80 -10.64 9.62
C GLY A 13 -4.72 -9.95 8.26
N GLN A 14 -5.53 -8.92 8.02
CA GLN A 14 -5.53 -8.16 6.77
C GLN A 14 -4.18 -7.52 6.50
N LEU A 15 -3.85 -7.41 5.22
CA LEU A 15 -2.65 -6.76 4.70
C LEU A 15 -3.05 -5.61 3.79
N GLY A 16 -2.31 -4.50 3.83
CA GLY A 16 -2.66 -3.36 3.01
C GLY A 16 -1.52 -2.39 2.72
N ILE A 17 -1.70 -1.62 1.65
CA ILE A 17 -0.79 -0.57 1.21
C ILE A 17 -1.59 0.68 0.87
N ALA A 18 -1.16 1.83 1.39
CA ALA A 18 -1.54 3.14 0.88
C ALA A 18 -0.32 3.84 0.29
N ILE A 19 -0.49 4.44 -0.89
CA ILE A 19 0.61 4.99 -1.67
C ILE A 19 0.15 6.23 -2.45
N SER A 20 1.04 7.20 -2.61
CA SER A 20 0.84 8.37 -3.46
C SER A 20 2.11 8.71 -4.24
N SER A 21 1.95 9.37 -5.38
CA SER A 21 3.06 9.73 -6.27
C SER A 21 2.72 10.92 -7.16
N SER A 22 3.74 11.69 -7.55
CA SER A 22 3.66 12.63 -8.67
C SER A 22 3.47 11.98 -10.05
N SER A 23 3.66 10.67 -10.18
CA SER A 23 3.48 9.94 -11.44
C SER A 23 2.05 9.41 -11.57
N ILE A 24 1.59 9.18 -12.80
CA ILE A 24 0.27 8.60 -13.09
C ILE A 24 0.15 7.13 -12.62
N ALA A 25 -1.05 6.72 -12.23
CA ALA A 25 -1.45 5.34 -11.97
C ALA A 25 -0.47 4.56 -11.07
N VAL A 26 -0.09 5.14 -9.92
CA VAL A 26 0.82 4.47 -8.97
C VAL A 26 0.24 3.15 -8.44
N GLY A 27 -1.08 3.08 -8.26
CA GLY A 27 -1.79 1.90 -7.77
C GLY A 27 -1.65 0.65 -8.65
N ALA A 28 -1.48 0.81 -9.96
CA ALA A 28 -1.29 -0.32 -10.87
C ALA A 28 0.12 -0.92 -10.84
N ARG A 29 1.11 -0.19 -10.30
CA ARG A 29 2.53 -0.48 -10.56
C ARG A 29 3.30 -0.88 -9.31
N CYS A 30 2.97 -0.29 -8.17
CA CYS A 30 3.77 -0.36 -6.96
C CYS A 30 3.21 -1.30 -5.87
N PRO A 31 1.90 -1.28 -5.52
CA PRO A 31 1.38 -2.06 -4.40
C PRO A 31 0.99 -3.48 -4.82
N TRP A 32 1.69 -4.47 -4.26
CA TRP A 32 1.43 -5.90 -4.45
C TRP A 32 1.10 -6.55 -3.11
N LEU A 33 0.06 -7.38 -3.10
CA LEU A 33 -0.48 -8.01 -1.91
C LEU A 33 -0.83 -9.45 -2.24
N HIS A 34 -0.63 -10.34 -1.29
CA HIS A 34 -1.10 -11.72 -1.36
C HIS A 34 -1.69 -12.09 0.01
N ALA A 35 -2.99 -12.41 0.00
CA ALA A 35 -3.75 -12.87 1.15
C ALA A 35 -2.99 -13.98 1.90
N GLY A 36 -2.89 -13.87 3.23
CA GLY A 36 -2.19 -14.85 4.07
C GLY A 36 -0.67 -14.95 3.89
N VAL A 37 -0.05 -14.14 3.02
CA VAL A 37 1.39 -14.23 2.70
C VAL A 37 2.12 -12.95 3.08
N GLY A 38 1.74 -11.81 2.49
CA GLY A 38 2.44 -10.54 2.72
C GLY A 38 2.03 -9.40 1.80
N ALA A 39 2.66 -8.25 2.01
CA ALA A 39 2.48 -7.03 1.24
C ALA A 39 3.83 -6.45 0.84
N VAL A 40 3.96 -6.00 -0.41
CA VAL A 40 5.19 -5.44 -0.96
C VAL A 40 4.88 -4.20 -1.79
N SER A 41 5.45 -3.06 -1.40
CA SER A 41 5.50 -1.84 -2.20
C SER A 41 6.86 -1.74 -2.90
N SER A 42 6.87 -1.87 -4.24
CA SER A 42 8.06 -1.60 -5.06
C SER A 42 7.93 -0.24 -5.73
N GLN A 43 8.78 0.71 -5.34
CA GLN A 43 8.78 2.10 -5.77
C GLN A 43 10.17 2.57 -6.22
N ASN A 44 10.29 3.86 -6.55
CA ASN A 44 11.44 4.50 -7.21
C ASN A 44 11.86 3.77 -8.50
N ILE A 45 11.57 4.36 -9.67
CA ILE A 45 11.85 3.73 -10.98
C ILE A 45 11.41 2.26 -10.90
N THR A 46 10.15 2.03 -10.52
CA THR A 46 9.68 0.69 -10.10
C THR A 46 9.82 -0.34 -11.22
N LEU A 47 10.10 -1.59 -10.83
CA LEU A 47 9.90 -2.78 -11.66
C LEU A 47 8.63 -3.48 -11.13
N PRO A 48 7.48 -3.39 -11.81
CA PRO A 48 6.22 -3.92 -11.28
C PRO A 48 6.28 -5.39 -10.86
N SER A 49 7.01 -6.23 -11.60
CA SER A 49 7.13 -7.65 -11.29
C SER A 49 7.96 -7.95 -10.03
N LEU A 50 8.73 -6.99 -9.50
CA LEU A 50 9.60 -7.21 -8.35
C LEU A 50 8.80 -7.52 -7.08
N GLY A 51 7.70 -6.80 -6.84
CA GLY A 51 6.82 -7.08 -5.70
C GLY A 51 6.17 -8.46 -5.78
N GLN A 52 5.71 -8.85 -6.97
CA GLN A 52 5.13 -10.18 -7.23
C GLN A 52 6.15 -11.30 -7.01
N GLN A 53 7.41 -11.12 -7.44
CA GLN A 53 8.47 -12.12 -7.24
C GLN A 53 8.82 -12.31 -5.76
N ILE A 54 8.83 -11.23 -4.97
CA ILE A 54 9.06 -11.30 -3.53
C ILE A 54 7.93 -12.07 -2.86
N LEU A 55 6.68 -11.76 -3.18
CA LEU A 55 5.50 -12.47 -2.66
C LEU A 55 5.50 -13.95 -3.05
N LEU A 56 5.90 -14.28 -4.28
CA LEU A 56 6.01 -15.67 -4.73
C LEU A 56 7.04 -16.45 -3.89
N HIS A 57 8.18 -15.85 -3.54
CA HIS A 57 9.17 -16.51 -2.69
C HIS A 57 8.69 -16.68 -1.25
N LEU A 58 7.96 -15.69 -0.72
CA LEU A 58 7.30 -15.79 0.59
C LEU A 58 6.27 -16.92 0.63
N ASP A 59 5.40 -16.99 -0.39
CA ASP A 59 4.37 -18.03 -0.51
C ASP A 59 5.00 -19.44 -0.59
N GLN A 60 6.20 -19.54 -1.17
CA GLN A 60 7.02 -20.77 -1.19
C GLN A 60 7.74 -21.06 0.14
N GLY A 61 7.47 -20.30 1.20
CA GLY A 61 8.01 -20.51 2.54
C GLY A 61 9.39 -19.90 2.79
N SER A 62 9.86 -18.99 1.93
CA SER A 62 11.10 -18.26 2.19
C SER A 62 10.91 -17.23 3.30
N ASP A 63 11.93 -17.04 4.14
CA ASP A 63 12.03 -15.87 5.01
C ASP A 63 11.96 -14.56 4.19
N LEU A 64 11.35 -13.52 4.75
CA LEU A 64 11.11 -12.25 4.05
C LEU A 64 12.39 -11.57 3.56
N ASN A 65 13.47 -11.58 4.35
CA ASN A 65 14.74 -11.00 3.92
C ASN A 65 15.39 -11.85 2.82
N VAL A 66 15.23 -13.17 2.87
CA VAL A 66 15.70 -14.08 1.82
C VAL A 66 14.93 -13.87 0.53
N ALA A 67 13.60 -13.79 0.59
CA ALA A 67 12.72 -13.51 -0.55
C ALA A 67 13.10 -12.19 -1.23
N LEU A 68 13.26 -11.12 -0.44
CA LEU A 68 13.69 -9.81 -0.91
C LEU A 68 15.05 -9.87 -1.61
N LYS A 69 16.07 -10.44 -0.96
CA LYS A 69 17.42 -10.55 -1.53
C LYS A 69 17.44 -11.36 -2.82
N ARG A 70 16.68 -12.46 -2.88
CA ARG A 70 16.60 -13.33 -4.05
C ARG A 70 15.98 -12.61 -5.25
N ALA A 71 14.89 -11.89 -5.04
CA ALA A 71 14.25 -11.11 -6.10
C ALA A 71 15.15 -9.97 -6.60
N LEU A 72 15.81 -9.25 -5.68
CA LEU A 72 16.75 -8.17 -6.04
C LEU A 72 18.00 -8.68 -6.78
N ALA A 73 18.51 -9.87 -6.45
CA ALA A 73 19.62 -10.49 -7.17
C ALA A 73 19.28 -10.82 -8.63
N GLY A 74 17.99 -11.03 -8.94
CA GLY A 74 17.49 -11.21 -10.30
C GLY A 74 17.33 -9.90 -11.09
N ASP A 75 17.28 -8.74 -10.43
CA ASP A 75 17.14 -7.44 -11.07
C ASP A 75 18.51 -6.80 -11.33
N ARG A 76 18.94 -6.80 -12.59
CA ARG A 76 20.18 -6.13 -13.06
C ARG A 76 20.22 -4.64 -12.75
N PHE A 77 19.08 -4.02 -12.46
CA PHE A 77 18.92 -2.61 -12.15
C PHE A 77 18.42 -2.40 -10.72
N SER A 78 18.67 -3.35 -9.81
CA SER A 78 18.24 -3.27 -8.40
C SER A 78 18.69 -1.97 -7.73
N ASP A 79 19.86 -1.42 -8.07
CA ASP A 79 20.34 -0.11 -7.61
C ASP A 79 19.34 1.05 -7.82
N TYR A 80 18.42 0.93 -8.77
CA TYR A 80 17.40 1.95 -9.05
C TYR A 80 16.11 1.74 -8.26
N ARG A 81 15.98 0.70 -7.45
CA ARG A 81 14.71 0.33 -6.80
C ARG A 81 14.69 0.75 -5.33
N GLN A 82 13.48 0.97 -4.84
CA GLN A 82 13.19 1.07 -3.42
C GLN A 82 12.04 0.12 -3.10
N VAL A 83 12.19 -0.74 -2.09
CA VAL A 83 11.22 -1.77 -1.74
C VAL A 83 10.94 -1.72 -0.25
N ALA A 84 9.66 -1.79 0.11
CA ALA A 84 9.18 -1.97 1.47
C ALA A 84 8.25 -3.16 1.51
N ALA A 85 8.45 -4.07 2.46
CA ALA A 85 7.68 -5.30 2.56
C ALA A 85 7.33 -5.63 4.01
N ILE A 86 6.20 -6.31 4.19
CA ILE A 86 5.78 -6.90 5.45
C ILE A 86 5.20 -8.30 5.17
N ASP A 87 5.47 -9.27 6.05
CA ASP A 87 4.85 -10.60 5.99
C ASP A 87 3.60 -10.70 6.88
N ILE A 88 2.92 -11.85 6.83
CA ILE A 88 1.72 -12.11 7.63
C ILE A 88 1.99 -12.26 9.14
N GLN A 89 3.26 -12.35 9.56
CA GLN A 89 3.66 -12.29 10.98
C GLN A 89 3.96 -10.86 11.44
N GLY A 90 3.97 -9.89 10.53
CA GLY A 90 4.28 -8.49 10.82
C GLY A 90 5.78 -8.18 10.77
N ASN A 91 6.63 -9.11 10.34
CA ASN A 91 8.05 -8.82 10.12
C ASN A 91 8.19 -7.93 8.90
N THR A 92 9.11 -6.97 8.97
CA THR A 92 9.36 -6.01 7.88
C THR A 92 10.71 -6.29 7.22
N ALA A 93 10.81 -5.94 5.94
CA ALA A 93 12.08 -5.90 5.22
C ALA A 93 12.05 -4.78 4.20
N PHE A 94 13.22 -4.21 3.91
CA PHE A 94 13.33 -3.14 2.93
C PHE A 94 14.64 -3.13 2.18
N PHE A 95 14.63 -2.42 1.07
CA PHE A 95 15.81 -2.14 0.27
C PHE A 95 15.71 -0.74 -0.34
N SER A 96 16.82 -0.03 -0.40
CA SER A 96 16.93 1.24 -1.11
C SER A 96 18.24 1.24 -1.89
N GLY A 97 18.14 1.18 -3.22
CA GLY A 97 19.29 1.09 -4.09
C GLY A 97 20.10 2.39 -4.12
N SER A 98 21.37 2.28 -4.49
CA SER A 98 22.33 3.39 -4.52
C SER A 98 21.93 4.55 -5.44
N LYS A 99 21.00 4.31 -6.38
CA LYS A 99 20.47 5.28 -7.34
C LYS A 99 19.02 5.70 -7.05
N THR A 100 18.56 5.50 -5.81
CA THR A 100 17.27 6.03 -5.36
C THR A 100 17.25 7.56 -5.45
N LEU A 101 16.18 8.12 -6.02
CA LEU A 101 16.13 9.54 -6.38
C LEU A 101 15.86 10.44 -5.18
N GLY A 102 16.59 11.55 -5.12
CA GLY A 102 16.38 12.64 -4.17
C GLY A 102 16.60 12.23 -2.72
N ILE A 103 15.98 12.98 -1.79
CA ILE A 103 15.93 12.57 -0.39
C ILE A 103 15.01 11.36 -0.31
N TRP A 104 15.55 10.25 0.19
CA TRP A 104 14.77 9.06 0.50
C TRP A 104 14.92 8.72 1.97
N SER A 105 13.89 8.07 2.51
CA SER A 105 13.94 7.48 3.84
C SER A 105 13.00 6.27 3.90
N MET A 106 13.22 5.46 4.94
CA MET A 106 12.41 4.32 5.33
C MET A 106 12.21 4.43 6.83
N ALA A 107 11.05 4.00 7.33
CA ALA A 107 10.79 3.88 8.75
C ALA A 107 10.00 2.60 9.00
N GLU A 108 10.41 1.85 10.02
CA GLU A 108 9.71 0.65 10.47
C GLU A 108 8.97 0.97 11.76
N GLY A 109 7.75 0.47 11.89
CA GLY A 109 6.91 0.58 13.08
C GLY A 109 6.24 -0.75 13.40
N LYS A 110 5.46 -0.80 14.47
CA LYS A 110 4.69 -1.99 14.85
C LYS A 110 3.66 -2.30 13.77
N ASN A 111 3.82 -3.46 13.12
CA ASN A 111 2.96 -3.96 12.04
C ASN A 111 2.90 -3.00 10.82
N CYS A 112 3.89 -2.13 10.60
CA CYS A 112 3.96 -1.29 9.41
C CYS A 112 5.38 -0.91 9.00
N ILE A 113 5.53 -0.54 7.73
CA ILE A 113 6.74 0.06 7.19
C ILE A 113 6.36 1.18 6.21
N ALA A 114 6.96 2.35 6.38
CA ALA A 114 6.81 3.49 5.49
C ALA A 114 8.07 3.70 4.66
N ALA A 115 7.89 4.11 3.40
CA ALA A 115 8.97 4.30 2.44
C ALA A 115 8.73 5.55 1.61
N GLY A 116 9.79 6.30 1.31
CA GLY A 116 9.68 7.44 0.41
C GLY A 116 10.94 7.75 -0.38
N ASN A 117 10.77 8.29 -1.58
CA ASN A 117 11.82 8.85 -2.43
C ASN A 117 11.39 10.21 -2.98
N MET A 118 12.37 11.08 -3.25
CA MET A 118 12.15 12.49 -3.59
C MET A 118 11.29 13.23 -2.55
N LEU A 119 11.52 12.93 -1.28
CA LEU A 119 10.86 13.55 -0.14
C LEU A 119 11.32 15.00 0.05
N ALA A 120 10.47 15.82 0.67
CA ALA A 120 10.87 17.14 1.13
C ALA A 120 11.91 17.09 2.27
N ASN A 121 11.81 16.07 3.13
CA ASN A 121 12.76 15.82 4.24
C ASN A 121 12.71 14.35 4.69
N LYS A 122 13.66 13.95 5.55
CA LYS A 122 13.77 12.56 6.02
C LYS A 122 12.72 12.15 7.07
N GLY A 123 12.09 13.10 7.75
CA GLY A 123 11.13 12.86 8.83
C GLY A 123 9.76 12.37 8.36
N VAL A 124 9.45 12.50 7.06
CA VAL A 124 8.16 12.12 6.47
C VAL A 124 7.75 10.68 6.81
N THR A 125 8.63 9.69 6.57
CA THR A 125 8.29 8.28 6.82
C THR A 125 8.11 7.95 8.30
N ALA A 126 8.87 8.58 9.19
CA ALA A 126 8.68 8.43 10.63
C ALA A 126 7.32 8.97 11.08
N SER A 127 6.88 10.12 10.56
CA SER A 127 5.54 10.66 10.80
C SER A 127 4.43 9.73 10.30
N MET A 128 4.63 9.07 9.15
CA MET A 128 3.68 8.09 8.62
C MET A 128 3.52 6.88 9.56
N CYS A 129 4.62 6.29 10.03
CA CYS A 129 4.56 5.17 10.98
C CYS A 129 3.91 5.56 12.31
N ALA A 130 4.29 6.71 12.88
CA ALA A 130 3.70 7.19 14.13
C ALA A 130 2.17 7.41 14.02
N ALA A 131 1.71 7.96 12.89
CA ALA A 131 0.29 8.13 12.64
C ALA A 131 -0.45 6.80 12.44
N PHE A 132 0.17 5.82 11.77
CA PHE A 132 -0.41 4.47 11.64
C PHE A 132 -0.59 3.78 12.99
N GLU A 133 0.41 3.88 13.87
CA GLU A 133 0.40 3.25 15.19
C GLU A 133 -0.60 3.93 16.15
N ALA A 134 -0.78 5.24 16.02
CA ALA A 134 -1.73 6.01 16.83
C ALA A 134 -3.19 5.85 16.36
N ALA A 135 -3.41 5.47 15.10
CA ALA A 135 -4.73 5.30 14.51
C ALA A 135 -5.35 3.94 14.90
N SER A 136 -6.67 3.92 15.09
CA SER A 136 -7.48 2.75 15.40
C SER A 136 -8.59 2.54 14.35
N GLY A 137 -9.28 1.39 14.43
CA GLY A 137 -10.33 1.01 13.48
C GLY A 137 -9.79 0.27 12.26
N GLU A 138 -10.55 0.36 11.15
CA GLU A 138 -10.24 -0.32 9.89
C GLU A 138 -8.80 -0.10 9.42
N LEU A 139 -8.16 -1.15 8.91
CA LEU A 139 -6.79 -1.07 8.39
C LEU A 139 -6.66 0.01 7.31
N ALA A 140 -7.68 0.14 6.47
CA ALA A 140 -7.78 1.16 5.43
C ALA A 140 -7.72 2.59 6.00
N SER A 141 -8.49 2.88 7.05
CA SER A 141 -8.50 4.17 7.75
C SER A 141 -7.14 4.50 8.37
N ARG A 142 -6.48 3.50 8.98
CA ARG A 142 -5.14 3.66 9.58
C ARG A 142 -4.05 3.92 8.52
N LEU A 143 -4.12 3.22 7.39
CA LEU A 143 -3.22 3.43 6.24
C LEU A 143 -3.40 4.84 5.63
N LEU A 144 -4.64 5.32 5.50
CA LEU A 144 -4.94 6.66 5.02
C LEU A 144 -4.43 7.74 5.99
N ALA A 145 -4.63 7.56 7.30
CA ALA A 145 -4.10 8.47 8.32
C ALA A 145 -2.58 8.61 8.23
N ALA A 146 -1.89 7.48 8.04
CA ALA A 146 -0.44 7.47 7.82
C ALA A 146 -0.04 8.22 6.54
N LEU A 147 -0.72 7.97 5.41
CA LEU A 147 -0.42 8.66 4.15
C LEU A 147 -0.64 10.18 4.26
N GLN A 148 -1.73 10.60 4.90
CA GLN A 148 -2.04 12.01 5.18
C GLN A 148 -0.97 12.66 6.08
N ALA A 149 -0.53 11.97 7.13
CA ALA A 149 0.55 12.45 8.00
C ALA A 149 1.87 12.63 7.24
N GLY A 150 2.17 11.73 6.30
CA GLY A 150 3.32 11.86 5.41
C GLY A 150 3.26 13.12 4.54
N VAL A 151 2.09 13.40 3.95
CA VAL A 151 1.86 14.63 3.17
C VAL A 151 2.01 15.86 4.07
N ALA A 152 1.41 15.86 5.26
CA ALA A 152 1.48 16.97 6.22
C ALA A 152 2.91 17.23 6.74
N ALA A 153 3.74 16.18 6.88
CA ALA A 153 5.15 16.29 7.24
C ALA A 153 6.05 16.82 6.12
N GLY A 154 5.47 17.21 4.97
CA GLY A 154 6.13 17.80 3.83
C GLY A 154 6.04 16.96 2.55
N GLY A 155 5.66 15.68 2.67
CA GLY A 155 5.45 14.78 1.52
C GLY A 155 6.65 14.70 0.57
N GLU A 156 6.34 14.64 -0.72
CA GLU A 156 7.31 14.75 -1.80
C GLU A 156 7.67 16.21 -2.08
N ALA A 157 8.85 16.45 -2.67
CA ALA A 157 9.32 17.80 -3.00
C ALA A 157 8.49 18.53 -4.09
N GLY A 158 7.50 17.87 -4.70
CA GLY A 158 6.64 18.43 -5.74
C GLY A 158 5.21 17.85 -5.66
N PRO A 159 4.33 18.22 -6.60
CA PRO A 159 2.91 17.89 -6.51
C PRO A 159 2.65 16.39 -6.66
N LEU A 160 1.66 15.90 -5.92
CA LEU A 160 1.14 14.54 -6.04
C LEU A 160 0.00 14.52 -7.07
N HIS A 161 -0.06 13.47 -7.87
CA HIS A 161 -1.05 13.31 -8.94
C HIS A 161 -1.83 12.02 -8.89
N SER A 162 -1.30 10.95 -8.29
CA SER A 162 -2.02 9.69 -8.13
C SER A 162 -1.88 9.15 -6.71
N ALA A 163 -2.89 8.41 -6.27
CA ALA A 163 -2.89 7.71 -5.00
C ALA A 163 -3.69 6.41 -5.10
N ALA A 164 -3.36 5.43 -4.27
CA ALA A 164 -4.09 4.18 -4.19
C ALA A 164 -4.12 3.62 -2.77
N LEU A 165 -5.21 2.91 -2.48
CA LEU A 165 -5.42 2.13 -1.27
C LEU A 165 -5.77 0.71 -1.70
N LYS A 166 -4.95 -0.27 -1.31
CA LYS A 166 -5.15 -1.66 -1.67
C LYS A 166 -5.05 -2.54 -0.43
N LEU A 167 -6.06 -3.37 -0.19
CA LEU A 167 -6.11 -4.31 0.93
C LEU A 167 -6.51 -5.71 0.44
N VAL A 168 -5.97 -6.72 1.11
CA VAL A 168 -6.40 -8.12 0.98
C VAL A 168 -6.75 -8.67 2.36
N ASP A 169 -7.70 -9.61 2.35
CA ASP A 169 -8.09 -10.38 3.53
C ASP A 169 -7.72 -11.86 3.32
N ASP A 170 -8.65 -12.80 3.53
CA ASP A 170 -8.51 -14.24 3.30
C ASP A 170 -9.06 -14.71 1.93
N TYR A 171 -9.53 -13.78 1.09
CA TYR A 171 -10.04 -14.06 -0.26
C TYR A 171 -8.96 -14.02 -1.36
N PRO A 172 -9.15 -14.72 -2.50
CA PRO A 172 -8.24 -14.64 -3.64
C PRO A 172 -8.36 -13.34 -4.46
N TRP A 173 -9.15 -12.36 -4.00
CA TRP A 173 -9.28 -11.03 -4.60
C TRP A 173 -9.02 -9.92 -3.56
N PRO A 174 -8.68 -8.69 -3.99
CA PRO A 174 -8.56 -7.55 -3.07
C PRO A 174 -9.90 -7.20 -2.43
N LEU A 175 -9.92 -7.10 -1.09
CA LEU A 175 -11.07 -6.57 -0.35
C LEU A 175 -11.27 -5.08 -0.66
N VAL A 176 -10.18 -4.34 -0.87
CA VAL A 176 -10.19 -2.93 -1.26
C VAL A 176 -9.18 -2.74 -2.38
N ASP A 177 -9.57 -2.08 -3.48
CA ASP A 177 -8.67 -1.57 -4.53
C ASP A 177 -9.23 -0.24 -5.04
N LEU A 178 -8.91 0.84 -4.33
CA LEU A 178 -9.35 2.19 -4.62
C LEU A 178 -8.21 2.99 -5.21
N ARG A 179 -8.46 3.70 -6.31
CA ARG A 179 -7.42 4.38 -7.08
C ARG A 179 -7.87 5.75 -7.55
N ILE A 180 -6.99 6.73 -7.33
CA ILE A 180 -6.96 8.00 -8.05
C ILE A 180 -5.77 7.91 -9.00
N ASP A 181 -6.01 7.57 -10.26
CA ASP A 181 -4.91 7.33 -11.20
C ASP A 181 -4.28 8.63 -11.72
N TRP A 182 -5.04 9.72 -11.77
CA TRP A 182 -4.54 11.06 -12.07
C TRP A 182 -5.52 12.13 -11.59
N THR A 183 -5.01 13.16 -10.92
CA THR A 183 -5.74 14.38 -10.62
C THR A 183 -4.78 15.57 -10.57
N GLY A 184 -5.27 16.76 -10.89
CA GLY A 184 -4.54 18.01 -10.70
C GLY A 184 -4.55 18.51 -9.25
N HIS A 185 -5.40 17.93 -8.39
CA HIS A 185 -5.62 18.41 -7.03
C HIS A 185 -5.82 17.27 -6.04
N ASP A 186 -5.01 17.27 -4.98
CA ASP A 186 -5.13 16.46 -3.76
C ASP A 186 -5.59 14.99 -3.97
N PRO A 187 -4.75 14.13 -4.57
CA PRO A 187 -5.10 12.72 -4.77
C PRO A 187 -5.33 11.98 -3.44
N VAL A 188 -4.68 12.38 -2.35
CA VAL A 188 -4.82 11.70 -1.04
C VAL A 188 -6.15 12.05 -0.39
N GLY A 189 -6.58 13.31 -0.42
CA GLY A 189 -7.91 13.72 0.01
C GLY A 189 -9.01 13.04 -0.80
N GLN A 190 -8.88 13.00 -2.13
CA GLN A 190 -9.84 12.30 -2.99
C GLN A 190 -9.91 10.79 -2.70
N LEU A 191 -8.76 10.13 -2.51
CA LEU A 191 -8.71 8.72 -2.12
C LEU A 191 -9.40 8.49 -0.76
N THR A 192 -9.24 9.43 0.18
CA THR A 192 -9.92 9.37 1.49
C THR A 192 -11.45 9.46 1.32
N GLN A 193 -11.94 10.35 0.45
CA GLN A 193 -13.38 10.44 0.16
C GLN A 193 -13.92 9.17 -0.51
N LEU A 194 -13.14 8.56 -1.42
CA LEU A 194 -13.50 7.27 -2.02
C LEU A 194 -13.62 6.17 -0.95
N TRP A 195 -12.70 6.11 0.00
CA TRP A 195 -12.77 5.14 1.10
C TRP A 195 -14.01 5.35 1.95
N LEU A 196 -14.31 6.58 2.38
CA LEU A 196 -15.51 6.87 3.18
C LEU A 196 -16.82 6.50 2.47
N ALA A 197 -16.85 6.59 1.14
CA ALA A 197 -17.99 6.13 0.34
C ALA A 197 -18.05 4.59 0.22
N TYR A 198 -16.90 3.92 0.18
CA TYR A 198 -16.79 2.47 -0.02
C TYR A 198 -16.94 1.65 1.26
N GLU A 199 -16.35 2.10 2.38
CA GLU A 199 -16.35 1.44 3.69
C GLU A 199 -17.72 0.87 4.11
N PRO A 200 -18.84 1.64 4.10
CA PRO A 200 -20.14 1.11 4.52
C PRO A 200 -20.73 0.06 3.56
N GLN A 201 -20.18 -0.10 2.35
CA GLN A 201 -20.62 -1.04 1.33
C GLN A 201 -19.72 -2.28 1.23
N MET A 202 -18.53 -2.24 1.83
CA MET A 202 -17.47 -3.25 1.68
C MET A 202 -17.98 -4.67 1.97
N GLU A 203 -18.55 -4.90 3.16
CA GLU A 203 -19.08 -6.21 3.58
C GLU A 203 -20.25 -6.69 2.71
N ALA A 204 -21.07 -5.76 2.20
CA ALA A 204 -22.14 -6.11 1.29
C ALA A 204 -21.59 -6.64 -0.05
N TYR A 205 -20.45 -6.12 -0.54
CA TYR A 205 -19.81 -6.67 -1.74
C TYR A 205 -19.20 -8.05 -1.51
N VAL A 206 -18.60 -8.29 -0.34
CA VAL A 206 -18.13 -9.62 0.05
C VAL A 206 -19.30 -10.60 0.10
N THR A 207 -20.38 -10.23 0.79
CA THR A 207 -21.59 -11.05 0.88
C THR A 207 -22.14 -11.37 -0.50
N ARG A 208 -22.21 -10.40 -1.42
CA ARG A 208 -22.64 -10.64 -2.81
C ARG A 208 -21.78 -11.65 -3.56
N ALA A 209 -20.47 -11.62 -3.34
CA ALA A 209 -19.54 -12.54 -3.98
C ALA A 209 -19.67 -13.97 -3.44
N LEU A 210 -19.98 -14.13 -2.15
CA LEU A 210 -20.03 -15.44 -1.47
C LEU A 210 -21.43 -16.04 -1.41
N ASP A 211 -22.42 -15.25 -0.98
CA ASP A 211 -23.84 -15.62 -0.91
C ASP A 211 -24.74 -14.42 -1.29
N PRO A 212 -25.05 -14.24 -2.58
CA PRO A 212 -25.85 -13.09 -3.04
C PRO A 212 -27.29 -13.05 -2.51
N ARG A 213 -27.79 -14.10 -1.84
CA ARG A 213 -29.14 -14.14 -1.27
C ARG A 213 -29.27 -13.31 -0.01
N GLU A 214 -28.19 -13.20 0.76
CA GLU A 214 -28.13 -12.48 2.04
C GLU A 214 -27.67 -11.02 1.85
N ALA A 215 -27.33 -10.63 0.63
CA ALA A 215 -26.84 -9.30 0.33
C ALA A 215 -27.96 -8.24 0.33
N PRO A 216 -27.71 -7.03 0.88
CA PRO A 216 -28.62 -5.90 0.72
C PRO A 216 -28.92 -5.61 -0.76
N ALA A 217 -30.18 -5.30 -1.08
CA ALA A 217 -30.60 -4.95 -2.42
C ALA A 217 -29.88 -3.68 -2.93
N TYR A 218 -29.61 -3.63 -4.24
CA TYR A 218 -28.88 -2.53 -4.88
C TYR A 218 -29.69 -1.23 -5.01
N GLY A 219 -31.03 -1.29 -4.87
CA GLY A 219 -31.89 -0.18 -5.23
C GLY A 219 -31.71 0.25 -6.69
N VAL A 220 -31.52 -0.71 -7.61
CA VAL A 220 -31.27 -0.43 -9.02
C VAL A 220 -32.54 0.17 -9.65
N PRO A 221 -32.44 1.29 -10.39
CA PRO A 221 -33.53 1.72 -11.24
C PRO A 221 -33.85 0.64 -12.29
N GLY A 222 -35.09 0.13 -12.29
CA GLY A 222 -35.56 -0.86 -13.28
C GLY A 222 -36.15 -2.16 -12.73
N ASP A 223 -36.15 -2.37 -11.41
CA ASP A 223 -36.85 -3.48 -10.74
C ASP A 223 -38.24 -3.07 -10.19
N GLU A 224 -38.88 -2.08 -10.84
CA GLU A 224 -40.31 -1.73 -10.62
C GLU A 224 -41.25 -2.56 -11.51
#